data_AF-A0A6G0KVV8-F1
#
_entry.id   AF-A0A6G0KVV8-F1
#
_cell.length_a   1.000
_cell.length_b   1.000
_cell.length_c   1.000
_cell.angle_alpha   90.00
_cell.angle_beta   90.00
_cell.angle_gamma   90.00
#
_symmetry.space_group_name_H-M   'P 1'
#
loop_
_entity.id
_entity.type
_entity.pdbx_description
1 polymer ?
#
loop_
_entity_poly.entity_id
_entity_poly.type
_entity_poly.pdbx_seq_one_letter_code
_entity_poly.pdbx_strand_id
1 'polypeptide(L)'
;MHWLRECPKATDSEKETLRKKLREANQAKRARLKRLGECLPVPGRKVTLNGVLELPYYPDSGSDYTVICRRHWEQRRTMDPSVVAEDLETPVMNQAFGSNWISANKKTKLHLLIHTAAGPVEPVNAVEVLVVEADDDEFIVGNDLLNVLGIDVDRQLEMLADRGDDETSGDSVGLEADDPPVTAS
;
A
#
# COMPACT_ATOMS: atom_id res chain seq x y z
N MET A 1 -1.83 21.46 15.97
CA MET A 1 -1.29 21.31 14.59
C MET A 1 -1.37 22.67 13.92
N HIS A 2 -0.25 23.24 13.48
CA HIS A 2 -0.27 24.52 12.77
C HIS A 2 -0.30 24.25 11.26
N TRP A 3 -1.44 24.51 10.61
CA TRP A 3 -1.54 24.31 9.16
C TRP A 3 -0.78 25.42 8.43
N LEU A 4 -0.11 25.09 7.32
CA LEU A 4 0.65 26.06 6.51
C LEU A 4 -0.25 27.21 6.02
N ARG A 5 -1.54 26.92 5.81
CA ARG A 5 -2.58 27.90 5.44
C ARG A 5 -2.76 28.95 6.54
N GLU A 6 -2.69 28.53 7.79
CA GLU A 6 -2.91 29.36 8.96
C GLU A 6 -1.62 30.04 9.44
N CYS A 7 -0.45 29.72 8.89
CA CYS A 7 0.85 30.21 9.36
C CYS A 7 0.87 31.75 9.47
N PRO A 8 0.99 32.33 10.69
CA PRO A 8 0.99 33.78 10.89
C PRO A 8 2.36 34.40 10.57
N LYS A 9 3.40 33.57 10.37
CA LYS A 9 4.78 34.00 10.13
C LYS A 9 5.14 34.14 8.64
N ALA A 10 4.31 33.62 7.74
CA ALA A 10 4.56 33.64 6.30
C ALA A 10 3.45 34.43 5.59
N THR A 11 3.84 35.28 4.65
CA THR A 11 2.91 35.97 3.75
C THR A 11 2.25 34.99 2.78
N ASP A 12 1.13 35.37 2.17
CA ASP A 12 0.40 34.47 1.27
C ASP A 12 1.21 34.08 0.02
N SER A 13 2.05 34.99 -0.48
CA SER A 13 3.00 34.72 -1.57
C SER A 13 4.09 33.71 -1.16
N GLU A 14 4.62 33.83 0.06
CA GLU A 14 5.58 32.85 0.60
C GLU A 14 4.92 31.48 0.83
N LYS A 15 3.68 31.45 1.31
CA LYS A 15 2.91 30.20 1.42
C LYS A 15 2.68 29.55 0.06
N GLU A 16 2.39 30.35 -0.98
CA GLU A 16 2.16 29.85 -2.33
C GLU A 16 3.44 29.32 -2.98
N THR A 17 4.55 30.02 -2.84
CA THR A 17 5.87 29.54 -3.30
C THR A 17 6.31 28.28 -2.57
N LEU A 18 6.08 28.19 -1.26
CA LEU A 18 6.34 26.97 -0.49
C LEU A 18 5.46 25.80 -0.94
N ARG A 19 4.16 26.03 -1.20
CA ARG A 19 3.26 25.01 -1.77
C ARG A 19 3.69 24.57 -3.16
N LYS A 20 4.12 25.50 -4.00
CA LYS A 20 4.64 25.21 -5.34
C LYS A 20 5.90 24.35 -5.25
N LYS A 21 6.88 24.75 -4.44
CA LYS A 21 8.10 23.97 -4.18
C LYS A 21 7.79 22.60 -3.59
N LEU A 22 6.81 22.48 -2.69
CA LEU A 22 6.41 21.20 -2.12
C LEU A 22 5.74 20.30 -3.17
N ARG A 23 4.88 20.85 -4.03
CA ARG A 23 4.27 20.12 -5.15
C ARG A 23 5.31 19.67 -6.17
N GLU A 24 6.23 20.55 -6.54
CA GLU A 24 7.35 20.24 -7.44
C GLU A 24 8.28 19.19 -6.82
N ALA A 25 8.60 19.30 -5.52
CA ALA A 25 9.39 18.29 -4.82
C ALA A 25 8.66 16.95 -4.68
N ASN A 26 7.34 16.95 -4.53
CA ASN A 26 6.53 15.73 -4.50
C ASN A 26 6.36 15.12 -5.90
N GLN A 27 6.27 15.92 -6.96
CA GLN A 27 6.28 15.45 -8.35
C GLN A 27 7.67 14.96 -8.77
N ALA A 28 8.74 15.57 -8.26
CA ALA A 28 10.11 15.14 -8.46
C ALA A 28 10.44 13.85 -7.71
N LYS A 29 9.74 13.58 -6.59
CA LYS A 29 9.72 12.26 -5.94
C LYS A 29 8.83 11.33 -6.76
N ARG A 30 9.41 10.80 -7.84
CA ARG A 30 8.77 9.78 -8.67
C ARG A 30 8.58 8.51 -7.85
N ALA A 31 7.31 8.21 -7.59
CA ALA A 31 6.78 7.10 -6.81
C ALA A 31 7.28 6.99 -5.37
N ARG A 32 6.36 6.73 -4.43
CA ARG A 32 6.68 6.51 -3.03
C ARG A 32 6.36 5.06 -2.70
N LEU A 33 7.40 4.35 -2.32
CA LEU A 33 7.36 3.14 -1.51
C LEU A 33 7.59 3.58 -0.07
N LYS A 34 6.77 3.18 0.91
CA LYS A 34 7.03 3.44 2.34
C LYS A 34 7.10 2.12 3.08
N ARG A 35 8.32 1.61 3.27
CA ARG A 35 8.53 0.33 3.95
C ARG A 35 8.60 0.49 5.47
N LEU A 36 7.86 -0.33 6.20
CA LEU A 36 7.96 -0.47 7.65
C LEU A 36 9.05 -1.50 7.95
N GLY A 37 10.05 -1.17 8.78
CA GLY A 37 11.25 -2.02 8.99
C GLY A 37 11.01 -3.37 9.68
N GLU A 38 9.84 -3.57 10.29
CA GLU A 38 9.37 -4.86 10.81
C GLU A 38 7.87 -4.93 10.61
N CYS A 39 7.41 -5.33 9.42
CA CYS A 39 6.06 -5.88 9.31
C CYS A 39 6.17 -7.36 9.66
N LEU A 40 5.79 -7.74 10.89
CA LEU A 40 5.74 -9.17 11.25
C LEU A 40 4.87 -9.88 10.20
N PRO A 41 5.38 -10.93 9.52
CA PRO A 41 4.57 -11.64 8.54
C PRO A 41 3.32 -12.15 9.24
N VAL A 42 2.15 -11.74 8.74
CA VAL A 42 0.92 -12.42 9.14
C VAL A 42 1.07 -13.85 8.64
N PRO A 43 1.08 -14.86 9.54
CA PRO A 43 1.34 -16.24 9.14
C PRO A 43 0.40 -16.64 8.00
N GLY A 44 0.97 -17.13 6.90
CA GLY A 44 0.20 -17.77 5.82
C GLY A 44 0.00 -16.95 4.54
N ARG A 45 0.39 -15.66 4.47
CA ARG A 45 0.34 -14.93 3.18
C ARG A 45 1.53 -15.31 2.30
N LYS A 46 1.24 -15.87 1.14
CA LYS A 46 2.25 -16.32 0.19
C LYS A 46 1.92 -15.89 -1.23
N VAL A 47 2.95 -15.70 -2.03
CA VAL A 47 2.85 -15.48 -3.47
C VAL A 47 3.68 -16.54 -4.18
N THR A 48 3.15 -17.12 -5.25
CA THR A 48 3.92 -17.98 -6.15
C THR A 48 4.28 -17.23 -7.42
N LEU A 49 5.57 -17.11 -7.70
CA LEU A 49 6.12 -16.43 -8.87
C LEU A 49 6.32 -17.44 -10.01
N ASN A 50 5.61 -17.23 -11.12
CA ASN A 50 5.59 -18.08 -12.31
C ASN A 50 5.33 -19.57 -12.00
N GLY A 51 4.62 -19.87 -10.91
CA GLY A 51 4.37 -21.25 -10.47
C GLY A 51 5.57 -21.99 -9.86
N VAL A 52 6.73 -21.35 -9.69
CA VAL A 52 7.97 -22.04 -9.28
C VAL A 52 8.47 -21.60 -7.90
N LEU A 53 8.54 -20.29 -7.65
CA LEU A 53 9.11 -19.76 -6.41
C LEU A 53 8.00 -19.22 -5.50
N GLU A 54 7.85 -19.81 -4.32
CA GLU A 54 6.91 -19.35 -3.30
C GLU A 54 7.62 -18.45 -2.27
N LEU A 55 7.07 -17.25 -2.02
CA LEU A 55 7.62 -16.26 -1.09
C LEU A 55 6.53 -15.73 -0.16
N PRO A 56 6.86 -15.30 1.07
CA PRO A 56 5.97 -14.43 1.83
C PRO A 56 5.80 -13.09 1.10
N TYR A 57 4.60 -12.48 1.19
CA TYR A 57 4.38 -11.13 0.67
C TYR A 57 3.69 -10.20 1.67
N TYR A 58 3.89 -8.90 1.44
CA TYR A 58 3.31 -7.81 2.22
C TYR A 58 2.47 -6.92 1.31
N PRO A 59 1.14 -6.87 1.48
CA PRO A 59 0.32 -5.87 0.80
C PRO A 59 0.58 -4.49 1.42
N ASP A 60 0.90 -3.51 0.59
CA ASP A 60 1.23 -2.15 1.01
C ASP A 60 0.65 -1.12 0.06
N SER A 61 -0.48 -0.50 0.44
CA SER A 61 -1.08 0.60 -0.32
C SER A 61 -0.29 1.91 -0.25
N GLY A 62 0.67 2.02 0.69
CA GLY A 62 1.62 3.13 0.75
C GLY A 62 2.77 3.02 -0.24
N SER A 63 2.75 1.96 -1.05
CA SER A 63 3.76 1.62 -2.04
C SER A 63 3.18 1.65 -3.43
N ASP A 64 3.63 2.56 -4.28
CA ASP A 64 3.06 2.70 -5.64
C ASP A 64 3.28 1.46 -6.53
N TYR A 65 4.38 0.73 -6.31
CA TYR A 65 4.79 -0.39 -7.16
C TYR A 65 4.99 -1.68 -6.39
N THR A 66 4.76 -2.79 -7.07
CA THR A 66 5.11 -4.13 -6.62
C THR A 66 6.61 -4.37 -6.76
N VAL A 67 7.24 -4.86 -5.70
CA VAL A 67 8.70 -4.90 -5.56
C VAL A 67 9.18 -6.28 -5.11
N ILE A 68 10.28 -6.73 -5.70
CA ILE A 68 11.07 -7.89 -5.27
C ILE A 68 12.51 -7.46 -4.95
N CYS A 69 13.07 -7.97 -3.86
CA CYS A 69 14.47 -7.75 -3.54
C CYS A 69 15.41 -8.54 -4.46
N ARG A 70 16.66 -8.08 -4.60
CA ARG A 70 17.69 -8.74 -5.42
C ARG A 70 17.86 -10.22 -5.06
N ARG A 71 17.86 -10.58 -3.77
CA ARG A 71 18.08 -11.97 -3.34
C ARG A 71 16.98 -12.91 -3.87
N HIS A 72 15.72 -12.53 -3.71
CA HIS A 72 14.59 -13.31 -4.21
C HIS A 72 14.54 -13.34 -5.74
N TRP A 73 14.91 -12.24 -6.40
CA TRP A 73 15.04 -12.19 -7.85
C TRP A 73 16.10 -13.18 -8.36
N GLU A 74 17.28 -13.21 -7.75
CA GLU A 74 18.34 -14.15 -8.12
C GLU A 74 17.97 -15.61 -7.85
N GLN A 75 17.24 -15.87 -6.76
CA GLN A 75 16.66 -17.18 -6.47
C GLN A 75 15.67 -17.60 -7.57
N ARG A 76 14.77 -16.69 -8.00
CA ARG A 76 13.84 -16.95 -9.12
C ARG A 76 14.60 -17.26 -10.40
N ARG A 77 15.65 -16.50 -10.73
CA ARG A 77 16.45 -16.68 -11.94
C ARG A 77 17.23 -17.99 -11.96
N THR A 78 17.69 -18.46 -10.80
CA THR A 78 18.37 -19.76 -10.70
C THR A 78 17.43 -20.93 -11.03
N MET A 79 16.16 -20.81 -10.66
CA MET A 79 15.15 -21.83 -10.96
C MET A 79 14.71 -21.81 -12.44
N ASP A 80 14.73 -20.64 -13.08
CA ASP A 80 14.43 -20.49 -14.51
C ASP A 80 15.23 -19.31 -15.10
N PRO A 81 16.33 -19.60 -15.80
CA PRO A 81 17.17 -18.58 -16.41
C PRO A 81 16.50 -17.84 -17.59
N SER A 82 15.35 -18.32 -18.09
CA SER A 82 14.64 -17.67 -19.20
C SER A 82 13.93 -16.38 -18.77
N VAL A 83 13.70 -16.18 -17.47
CA VAL A 83 13.11 -14.95 -16.93
C VAL A 83 14.19 -13.87 -16.87
N VAL A 84 13.98 -12.81 -17.66
CA VAL A 84 14.92 -11.70 -17.77
C VAL A 84 14.35 -10.47 -17.05
N ALA A 85 15.24 -9.64 -16.51
CA ALA A 85 14.92 -8.30 -16.05
C ALA A 85 15.45 -7.27 -17.05
N GLU A 86 14.62 -6.30 -17.38
CA GLU A 86 14.91 -5.19 -18.29
C GLU A 86 15.37 -3.98 -17.48
N ASP A 87 16.33 -3.23 -18.01
CA ASP A 87 16.74 -1.96 -17.43
C ASP A 87 15.64 -0.90 -17.63
N LEU A 88 15.39 -0.12 -16.58
CA LEU A 88 14.48 1.00 -16.62
C LEU A 88 15.19 2.21 -17.24
N GLU A 89 14.54 2.87 -18.21
CA GLU A 89 15.04 4.12 -18.80
C GLU A 89 15.22 5.22 -17.74
N THR A 90 14.31 5.26 -16.76
CA THR A 90 14.44 6.10 -15.57
C THR A 90 14.37 5.23 -14.30
N PRO A 91 15.39 5.27 -13.43
CA PRO A 91 15.33 4.64 -12.12
C PRO A 91 14.12 5.11 -11.31
N VAL A 92 13.49 4.18 -10.61
CA VAL A 92 12.42 4.46 -9.65
C VAL A 92 13.02 4.55 -8.26
N MET A 93 12.76 5.64 -7.55
CA MET A 93 13.31 5.90 -6.22
C MET A 93 12.35 5.42 -5.13
N ASN A 94 12.75 4.42 -4.35
CA ASN A 94 11.99 3.87 -3.24
C ASN A 94 12.47 4.48 -1.93
N GLN A 95 11.56 4.98 -1.09
CA GLN A 95 11.89 5.55 0.21
C GLN A 95 11.78 4.47 1.29
N ALA A 96 12.91 3.89 1.70
CA ALA A 96 12.94 3.02 2.85
C ALA A 96 12.78 3.82 4.18
N PHE A 97 12.52 3.10 5.27
CA PHE A 97 12.46 3.68 6.61
C PHE A 97 13.74 4.47 6.94
N GLY A 98 13.62 5.54 7.73
CA GLY A 98 14.77 6.29 8.23
C GLY A 98 15.41 7.29 7.24
N SER A 99 14.69 7.68 6.17
CA SER A 99 15.18 8.58 5.10
C SER A 99 16.17 7.95 4.12
N ASN A 100 16.30 6.62 4.16
CA ASN A 100 17.11 5.88 3.20
C ASN A 100 16.37 5.80 1.86
N TRP A 101 17.09 6.08 0.77
CA TRP A 101 16.56 5.95 -0.58
C TRP A 101 17.23 4.77 -1.27
N ILE A 102 16.43 3.97 -1.95
CA ILE A 102 16.88 2.79 -2.67
C ILE A 102 16.34 2.88 -4.09
N SER A 103 17.20 2.75 -5.09
CA SER A 103 16.78 2.78 -6.48
C SER A 103 16.40 1.38 -6.97
N ALA A 104 15.29 1.30 -7.69
CA ALA A 104 15.03 0.21 -8.62
C ALA A 104 15.50 0.67 -10.00
N ASN A 105 16.46 -0.04 -10.57
CA ASN A 105 16.98 0.23 -11.91
C ASN A 105 16.46 -0.77 -12.93
N LYS A 106 15.78 -1.82 -12.47
CA LYS A 106 15.32 -2.93 -13.30
C LYS A 106 13.89 -3.28 -13.00
N LYS A 107 13.19 -3.79 -14.01
CA LYS A 107 11.88 -4.42 -13.87
C LYS A 107 11.85 -5.77 -14.56
N THR A 108 10.93 -6.62 -14.13
CA THR A 108 10.68 -7.92 -14.76
C THR A 108 9.19 -8.17 -14.84
N LYS A 109 8.75 -9.01 -15.78
CA LYS A 109 7.35 -9.42 -15.90
C LYS A 109 7.17 -10.80 -15.31
N LEU A 110 6.33 -10.91 -14.29
CA LEU A 110 6.07 -12.15 -13.56
C LEU A 110 4.58 -12.46 -13.53
N HIS A 111 4.23 -13.73 -13.74
CA HIS A 111 2.93 -14.26 -13.40
C HIS A 111 2.89 -14.50 -11.90
N LEU A 112 1.91 -13.90 -11.21
CA LEU A 112 1.81 -13.93 -9.76
C LEU A 112 0.56 -14.71 -9.36
N LEU A 113 0.72 -15.72 -8.50
CA LEU A 113 -0.40 -16.37 -7.84
C LEU A 113 -0.43 -15.93 -6.38
N ILE A 114 -1.39 -15.08 -6.03
CA ILE A 114 -1.55 -14.51 -4.69
C ILE A 114 -2.40 -15.47 -3.85
N HIS A 115 -1.81 -16.06 -2.81
CA HIS A 115 -2.56 -16.92 -1.88
C HIS A 115 -3.32 -16.05 -0.88
N THR A 116 -4.64 -16.14 -0.92
CA THR A 116 -5.54 -15.47 0.03
C THR A 116 -6.33 -16.49 0.83
N ALA A 117 -6.97 -16.05 1.93
CA ALA A 117 -7.83 -16.93 2.73
C ALA A 117 -9.05 -17.46 1.95
N ALA A 118 -9.52 -16.73 0.94
CA ALA A 118 -10.64 -17.15 0.09
C ALA A 118 -10.21 -18.08 -1.05
N GLY A 119 -8.90 -18.30 -1.23
CA GLY A 119 -8.31 -19.07 -2.32
C GLY A 119 -7.22 -18.31 -3.07
N PRO A 120 -6.50 -18.99 -3.97
CA PRO A 120 -5.48 -18.35 -4.79
C PRO A 120 -6.11 -17.44 -5.86
N VAL A 121 -5.47 -16.30 -6.13
CA VAL A 121 -5.91 -15.31 -7.12
C VAL A 121 -4.76 -15.02 -8.08
N GLU A 122 -5.03 -15.11 -9.37
CA GLU A 122 -4.06 -14.81 -10.43
C GLU A 122 -4.53 -13.58 -11.22
N PRO A 123 -3.70 -12.52 -11.33
CA PRO A 123 -3.97 -11.41 -12.25
C PRO A 123 -4.01 -11.91 -13.70
N VAL A 124 -4.90 -11.34 -14.50
CA VAL A 124 -5.09 -11.74 -15.91
C VAL A 124 -3.81 -11.64 -16.75
N ASN A 125 -2.98 -10.63 -16.47
CA ASN A 125 -1.75 -10.37 -17.19
C ASN A 125 -0.53 -10.53 -16.27
N ALA A 126 0.63 -10.79 -16.87
CA ALA A 126 1.90 -10.71 -16.15
C ALA A 126 2.08 -9.31 -15.55
N VAL A 127 2.54 -9.28 -14.30
CA VAL A 127 2.70 -8.07 -13.50
C VAL A 127 4.13 -7.55 -13.67
N GLU A 128 4.28 -6.25 -13.88
CA GLU A 128 5.59 -5.60 -13.85
C GLU A 128 6.05 -5.47 -12.40
N VAL A 129 7.15 -6.14 -12.04
CA VAL A 129 7.71 -6.13 -10.69
C VAL A 129 9.07 -5.45 -10.74
N LEU A 130 9.27 -4.47 -9.86
CA LEU A 130 10.54 -3.75 -9.74
C LEU A 130 11.55 -4.57 -8.94
N VAL A 131 12.77 -4.68 -9.46
CA VAL A 131 13.89 -5.32 -8.74
C VAL A 131 14.65 -4.24 -7.98
N VAL A 132 14.63 -4.35 -6.66
CA VAL A 132 15.23 -3.37 -5.75
C VAL A 132 16.50 -3.92 -5.11
N GLU A 133 17.51 -3.05 -5.06
CA GLU A 133 18.81 -3.32 -4.44
C GLU A 133 18.74 -3.10 -2.93
N ALA A 134 17.94 -3.92 -2.26
CA ALA A 134 17.79 -3.95 -0.81
C ALA A 134 18.22 -5.32 -0.27
N ASP A 135 18.78 -5.32 0.94
CA ASP A 135 19.14 -6.54 1.67
C ASP A 135 17.94 -7.15 2.42
N ASP A 136 16.74 -6.58 2.25
CA ASP A 136 15.52 -7.01 2.92
C ASP A 136 14.90 -8.22 2.23
N ASP A 137 14.37 -9.16 3.01
CA ASP A 137 13.77 -10.41 2.54
C ASP A 137 12.27 -10.29 2.27
N GLU A 138 11.85 -9.21 1.61
CA GLU A 138 10.43 -8.91 1.44
C GLU A 138 10.00 -8.86 -0.03
N PHE A 139 8.84 -9.45 -0.32
CA PHE A 139 8.09 -9.20 -1.55
C PHE A 139 6.92 -8.27 -1.22
N ILE A 140 6.89 -7.08 -1.82
CA ILE A 140 5.86 -6.08 -1.55
C ILE A 140 4.87 -6.07 -2.71
N VAL A 141 3.59 -6.24 -2.38
CA VAL A 141 2.48 -6.07 -3.30
C VAL A 141 2.03 -4.62 -3.17
N GLY A 142 2.39 -3.81 -4.17
CA GLY A 142 2.11 -2.38 -4.20
C GLY A 142 0.71 -2.07 -4.73
N ASN A 143 0.40 -0.77 -4.74
CA ASN A 143 -0.88 -0.21 -5.15
C ASN A 143 -1.21 -0.52 -6.62
N ASP A 144 -0.20 -0.60 -7.49
CA ASP A 144 -0.33 -1.07 -8.87
C ASP A 144 -1.07 -2.41 -8.95
N LEU A 145 -0.65 -3.41 -8.17
CA LEU A 145 -1.26 -4.73 -8.15
C LEU A 145 -2.52 -4.76 -7.28
N LEU A 146 -2.54 -4.09 -6.13
CA LEU A 146 -3.72 -4.03 -5.26
C LEU A 146 -4.93 -3.48 -6.03
N ASN A 147 -4.76 -2.41 -6.80
CA ASN A 147 -5.82 -1.83 -7.62
C ASN A 147 -6.30 -2.80 -8.72
N VAL A 148 -5.39 -3.55 -9.35
CA VAL A 148 -5.74 -4.59 -10.34
C VAL A 148 -6.59 -5.70 -9.70
N LEU A 149 -6.35 -6.01 -8.41
CA LEU A 149 -7.12 -6.96 -7.63
C LEU A 149 -8.44 -6.36 -7.06
N GLY A 150 -8.75 -5.09 -7.37
CA GLY A 150 -9.93 -4.39 -6.88
C GLY A 150 -9.81 -3.87 -5.45
N ILE A 151 -8.60 -3.84 -4.90
CA ILE A 151 -8.30 -3.34 -3.55
C ILE A 151 -7.76 -1.91 -3.70
N ASP A 152 -8.66 -0.95 -3.67
CA ASP A 152 -8.33 0.48 -3.71
C ASP A 152 -8.71 1.11 -2.37
N VAL A 153 -7.70 1.34 -1.53
CA VAL A 153 -7.91 1.87 -0.17
C VAL A 153 -8.46 3.30 -0.23
N ASP A 154 -8.00 4.14 -1.15
CA ASP A 154 -8.43 5.53 -1.25
C ASP A 154 -9.91 5.61 -1.63
N ARG A 155 -10.32 4.85 -2.66
CA ARG A 155 -11.73 4.75 -3.06
C ARG A 155 -12.61 4.16 -1.96
N GLN A 156 -12.11 3.15 -1.25
CA GLN A 156 -12.84 2.57 -0.12
C GLN A 156 -13.03 3.58 1.02
N LEU A 157 -12.03 4.43 1.28
CA LEU A 157 -12.13 5.50 2.28
C LEU A 157 -13.12 6.60 1.87
N GLU A 158 -13.18 6.96 0.59
CA GLU A 158 -14.19 7.91 0.07
C GLU A 158 -15.62 7.43 0.32
N MET A 159 -15.85 6.12 0.27
CA MET A 159 -17.16 5.51 0.52
C MET A 159 -17.55 5.44 2.00
N LEU A 160 -16.66 5.76 2.94
CA LEU A 160 -16.97 5.72 4.39
C LEU A 160 -17.88 6.85 4.86
N ALA A 161 -18.14 7.86 4.03
CA ALA A 161 -18.99 9.00 4.38
C ALA A 161 -19.98 9.34 3.26
N ASP A 162 -20.94 8.44 3.03
CA ASP A 162 -22.25 8.84 2.51
C ASP A 162 -23.33 8.32 3.45
N ARG A 163 -23.44 8.98 4.62
CA ARG A 163 -24.68 9.02 5.38
C ARG A 163 -25.44 10.24 4.88
N GLY A 164 -25.94 10.18 3.65
CA GLY A 164 -26.96 11.13 3.20
C GLY A 164 -28.13 11.01 4.16
N ASP A 165 -28.32 12.04 4.98
CA ASP A 165 -29.49 12.32 5.82
C ASP A 165 -30.44 11.12 6.05
N ASP A 166 -29.98 10.09 6.77
CA ASP A 166 -30.89 9.11 7.35
C ASP A 166 -31.48 9.70 8.64
N GLU A 167 -32.12 10.86 8.49
CA GLU A 167 -33.17 11.29 9.41
C GLU A 167 -34.38 10.39 9.21
N THR A 168 -34.31 9.13 9.62
CA THR A 168 -35.44 8.28 10.09
C THR A 168 -35.04 6.81 10.27
N SER A 169 -34.00 6.54 11.05
CA SER A 169 -33.93 5.26 11.77
C SER A 169 -33.50 5.45 13.21
N GLY A 170 -34.16 6.40 13.88
CA GLY A 170 -34.28 6.38 15.33
C GLY A 170 -35.22 5.25 15.72
N ASP A 171 -34.73 4.01 15.69
CA ASP A 171 -35.37 2.91 16.38
C ASP A 171 -35.31 3.28 17.87
N SER A 172 -36.44 3.77 18.35
CA SER A 172 -36.60 4.24 19.72
C SER A 172 -36.49 3.00 20.59
N VAL A 173 -35.29 2.70 21.10
CA VAL A 173 -35.15 1.76 22.20
C VAL A 173 -35.90 2.37 23.38
N GLY A 174 -37.17 1.98 23.53
CA GLY A 174 -37.97 2.31 24.69
C GLY A 174 -37.29 1.66 25.88
N LEU A 175 -36.54 2.47 26.63
CA LEU A 175 -36.08 2.09 27.95
C LEU A 175 -37.35 1.94 28.80
N GLU A 176 -37.86 0.72 28.92
CA GLU A 176 -38.85 0.40 29.94
C GLU A 176 -38.24 0.79 31.28
N ALA A 177 -38.81 1.81 31.91
CA ALA A 177 -38.46 2.19 33.26
C ALA A 177 -38.86 1.02 34.17
N ASP A 178 -37.85 0.38 34.77
CA ASP A 178 -38.05 -0.57 35.87
C ASP A 178 -38.80 0.17 36.99
N ASP A 179 -40.08 -0.15 37.18
CA ASP A 179 -40.85 0.35 38.31
C ASP A 179 -40.19 -0.17 39.61
N PRO A 180 -39.89 0.69 40.59
CA PRO A 180 -39.26 0.24 41.83
C PRO A 180 -40.24 -0.64 42.62
N PRO A 181 -39.75 -1.68 43.33
CA PRO A 181 -40.61 -2.62 44.02
C PRO A 181 -41.38 -1.93 45.14
N VAL A 182 -42.71 -2.05 45.09
CA VAL A 182 -43.61 -1.66 46.17
C VAL A 182 -43.26 -2.49 47.39
N THR A 183 -42.73 -1.85 48.43
CA THR A 183 -42.54 -2.48 49.74
C THR A 183 -43.91 -2.57 50.42
N ALA A 184 -44.39 -3.80 50.61
CA ALA A 184 -45.54 -4.08 51.43
C ALA A 184 -45.16 -3.97 52.91
N SER A 185 -45.99 -3.29 53.70
CA SER A 185 -46.12 -3.44 55.15
C SER A 185 -47.58 -3.32 55.52
#